data_AF-A0A0R3WWT6-F1
#
_entry.id   AF-A0A0R3WWT6-F1
#
_cell.length_a   1.000
_cell.length_b   1.000
_cell.length_c   1.000
_cell.angle_alpha   90.00
_cell.angle_beta   90.00
_cell.angle_gamma   90.00
#
_symmetry.space_group_name_H-M   'P 1'
#
loop_
_entity.id
_entity.type
_entity.pdbx_description
1 polymer ?
#
loop_
_entity_poly.entity_id
_entity_poly.type
_entity_poly.pdbx_seq_one_letter_code
_entity_poly.pdbx_strand_id
1 'polypeptide(L)' 'LLDPENSSLSSKKYVALTVAHELAHMWFGNLVTMSWWTDLWLNEGFATWTEYLAVDHCFPDYDIWVSRLAQCGVL' A
#
# COMPACT_ATOMS: atom_id res chain seq x y z
N LEU A 1 -2.69 -9.61 -13.35
CA LEU A 1 -2.26 -8.24 -12.98
C LEU A 1 -0.90 -7.88 -13.59
N LEU A 2 0.08 -8.78 -13.60
CA LEU A 2 1.40 -8.51 -14.16
C LEU A 2 1.78 -9.56 -15.20
N ASP A 3 2.31 -9.10 -16.33
CA ASP A 3 3.08 -9.91 -17.28
C ASP A 3 4.55 -9.97 -16.82
N PRO A 4 5.13 -11.15 -16.57
CA PRO A 4 6.51 -11.28 -16.12
C PRO A 4 7.54 -10.63 -17.06
N GLU A 5 7.31 -10.69 -18.37
CA GLU A 5 8.25 -10.22 -19.40
C GLU A 5 8.04 -8.74 -19.73
N ASN A 6 6.79 -8.26 -19.71
CA ASN A 6 6.45 -6.92 -20.21
C ASN A 6 6.10 -5.89 -19.14
N SER A 7 5.96 -6.27 -17.86
CA SER A 7 5.58 -5.30 -16.82
C SER A 7 6.76 -4.47 -16.32
N SER A 8 6.58 -3.14 -16.37
CA SER A 8 7.53 -2.19 -15.79
C SER A 8 7.67 -2.38 -14.27
N LEU A 9 8.81 -1.97 -13.71
CA LEU A 9 9.03 -1.97 -12.25
C LEU A 9 7.97 -1.13 -11.54
N SER A 10 7.59 0.03 -12.10
CA SER A 10 6.54 0.89 -11.53
C SER A 10 5.19 0.17 -11.45
N SER A 11 4.83 -0.60 -12.48
CA SER A 11 3.61 -1.42 -12.48
C SER A 11 3.68 -2.51 -11.42
N LYS A 12 4.83 -3.17 -11.26
CA LYS A 12 5.04 -4.20 -10.23
C LYS A 12 4.90 -3.60 -8.82
N LYS A 13 5.50 -2.44 -8.55
CA LYS A 13 5.37 -1.70 -7.28
C LYS A 13 3.92 -1.34 -6.99
N TYR A 14 3.22 -0.77 -7.98
CA TYR A 14 1.82 -0.37 -7.82
C TYR A 14 0.92 -1.56 -7.49
N VAL A 15 1.04 -2.66 -8.23
CA VAL A 15 0.26 -3.87 -7.95
C VAL A 15 0.59 -4.43 -6.57
N ALA A 16 1.86 -4.44 -6.16
CA ALA A 16 2.26 -4.91 -4.83
C ALA A 16 1.64 -4.07 -3.71
N LEU A 17 1.68 -2.73 -3.84
CA LEU A 17 1.03 -1.80 -2.91
C LEU A 17 -0.48 -2.05 -2.84
N THR A 18 -1.18 -2.05 -3.98
CA THR A 18 -2.63 -2.29 -4.02
C THR A 18 -3.01 -3.62 -3.37
N VAL A 19 -2.32 -4.72 -3.69
CA VAL A 19 -2.63 -6.01 -3.06
C VAL A 19 -2.39 -5.96 -1.56
N ALA A 20 -1.31 -5.32 -1.10
CA ALA A 20 -1.03 -5.18 0.32
C ALA A 20 -2.08 -4.31 1.04
N HIS A 21 -2.59 -3.25 0.41
CA HIS A 21 -3.64 -2.37 0.94
C HIS A 21 -4.95 -3.14 1.14
N GLU A 22 -5.39 -3.86 0.12
CA GLU A 22 -6.63 -4.64 0.20
C GLU A 22 -6.52 -5.82 1.17
N LEU A 23 -5.34 -6.42 1.31
CA LEU A 23 -5.09 -7.42 2.35
C LEU A 23 -5.09 -6.79 3.74
N ALA A 24 -4.53 -5.58 3.92
CA ALA A 24 -4.57 -4.87 5.18
C ALA A 24 -6.01 -4.53 5.62
N HIS A 25 -6.91 -4.24 4.67
CA HIS A 25 -8.33 -4.04 4.94
C HIS A 25 -9.02 -5.28 5.54
N MET A 26 -8.46 -6.49 5.40
CA MET A 26 -8.98 -7.66 6.10
C MET A 26 -8.96 -7.49 7.63
N TRP A 27 -8.00 -6.72 8.16
CA TRP A 27 -7.95 -6.32 9.57
C TRP A 27 -8.54 -4.92 9.78
N PHE A 28 -8.06 -3.92 9.03
CA PHE A 28 -8.43 -2.51 9.17
C PHE A 28 -9.50 -2.12 8.17
N GLY A 29 -10.73 -2.52 8.45
CA GLY A 29 -11.91 -2.24 7.64
C GLY A 29 -12.94 -3.35 7.74
N ASN A 30 -12.52 -4.60 7.57
CA ASN A 30 -13.40 -5.76 7.65
C ASN A 30 -13.54 -6.27 9.09
N LEU A 31 -12.43 -6.55 9.80
CA LEU A 31 -12.47 -7.04 11.18
C LEU A 31 -12.70 -5.91 12.19
N VAL A 32 -11.98 -4.80 12.04
CA VAL A 32 -12.16 -3.59 12.85
C VAL A 32 -12.58 -2.48 11.91
N THR A 33 -13.82 -2.02 12.06
CA THR A 33 -14.44 -0.99 11.22
C THR A 33 -14.68 0.27 12.04
N MET A 34 -14.37 1.44 11.49
CA MET A 34 -14.73 2.73 12.10
C MET A 34 -16.24 2.81 12.42
N SER A 35 -16.59 3.49 13.50
CA SER A 35 -17.98 3.64 13.93
C SER A 35 -18.79 4.58 13.03
N TRP A 36 -18.13 5.58 12.44
CA TRP A 36 -18.74 6.56 11.54
C TRP A 36 -17.75 7.05 10.48
N TRP A 37 -18.28 7.57 9.38
CA TRP A 37 -17.49 7.97 8.19
C TRP A 37 -16.52 9.13 8.43
N THR A 38 -16.72 9.93 9.48
CA THR A 38 -15.74 10.95 9.89
C THR A 38 -14.41 10.33 10.30
N ASP A 39 -14.43 9.07 10.73
CA ASP A 39 -13.26 8.30 11.16
C ASP A 39 -12.78 7.31 10.08
N LEU A 40 -13.14 7.51 8.81
CA LEU A 40 -12.73 6.65 7.70
C LEU A 40 -11.20 6.46 7.61
N TRP A 41 -10.44 7.45 8.09
CA TRP A 41 -8.98 7.38 8.17
C TRP A 41 -8.47 6.22 9.03
N LEU A 42 -9.26 5.70 9.99
CA LEU A 42 -8.90 4.52 10.78
C LEU A 42 -8.81 3.25 9.92
N ASN A 43 -9.56 3.18 8.83
CA ASN A 43 -9.48 2.08 7.88
C ASN A 43 -8.43 2.41 6.81
N GLU A 44 -8.64 3.48 6.05
CA GLU A 44 -7.84 3.82 4.86
C GLU A 44 -6.41 4.23 5.22
N GLY A 45 -6.23 4.96 6.33
CA GLY A 45 -4.92 5.38 6.80
C GLY A 45 -4.08 4.22 7.32
N PHE A 46 -4.69 3.28 8.05
CA PHE A 46 -3.99 2.08 8.51
C PHE A 46 -3.69 1.11 7.37
N ALA A 47 -4.60 0.95 6.41
CA ALA A 47 -4.35 0.16 5.21
C ALA A 47 -3.20 0.77 4.39
N THR A 48 -3.23 2.09 4.16
CA THR A 48 -2.15 2.83 3.48
C THR A 48 -0.82 2.68 4.22
N TRP A 49 -0.79 2.81 5.55
CA TRP A 49 0.46 2.65 6.29
C TRP A 49 0.99 1.20 6.21
N THR A 50 0.09 0.22 6.27
CA THR A 50 0.44 -1.20 6.23
C THR A 50 0.92 -1.62 4.86
N GLU A 51 0.38 -1.11 3.74
CA GLU A 51 0.86 -1.45 2.40
C GLU A 51 2.34 -1.10 2.21
N TYR A 52 2.80 0.08 2.67
CA TYR A 52 4.20 0.48 2.55
C TYR A 52 5.10 -0.38 3.43
N LEU A 53 4.69 -0.67 4.67
CA LEU A 53 5.45 -1.57 5.55
C LEU A 53 5.56 -2.99 4.98
N ALA A 54 4.46 -3.54 4.47
CA ALA A 54 4.44 -4.88 3.93
C ALA A 54 5.26 -4.99 2.64
N VAL A 55 5.14 -4.01 1.73
CA VAL A 55 5.91 -4.01 0.48
C VAL A 55 7.39 -3.80 0.74
N ASP A 56 7.77 -2.91 1.67
CA ASP A 56 9.16 -2.71 2.08
C ASP A 56 9.78 -3.98 2.66
N HIS A 57 9.02 -4.73 3.46
CA HIS A 57 9.46 -6.01 4.02
C HIS A 57 9.57 -7.13 2.97
N CYS A 58 8.56 -7.29 2.12
CA CYS A 58 8.49 -8.38 1.13
C CYS A 58 9.36 -8.13 -0.10
N PHE A 59 9.59 -6.86 -0.47
CA PHE A 59 10.31 -6.44 -1.66
C PHE A 59 11.26 -5.26 -1.32
N PRO A 60 12.31 -5.49 -0.50
CA PRO A 60 13.20 -4.42 -0.04
C PRO A 60 13.90 -3.66 -1.18
N ASP A 61 14.17 -4.34 -2.30
CA ASP A 61 14.78 -3.74 -3.50
C ASP A 61 13.86 -2.74 -4.24
N TYR A 62 12.62 -2.55 -3.80
CA TYR A 62 11.69 -1.60 -4.40
C TYR A 62 11.85 -0.17 -3.87
N ASP A 63 12.62 0.09 -2.80
CA ASP A 63 12.81 1.43 -2.22
C ASP A 63 11.48 2.21 -2.11
N ILE A 64 10.47 1.55 -1.55
CA ILE A 64 9.08 2.03 -1.67
C ILE A 64 8.86 3.33 -0.88
N TRP A 65 9.60 3.53 0.20
CA TRP A 65 9.59 4.76 0.99
C TRP A 65 10.20 5.95 0.24
N VAL A 66 11.28 5.73 -0.52
CA VAL A 66 11.85 6.79 -1.39
C VAL A 66 10.84 7.17 -2.47
N SER A 67 10.18 6.17 -3.06
CA SER A 67 9.11 6.38 -4.05
C SER A 67 7.94 7.19 -3.46
N ARG A 68 7.56 6.93 -2.19
CA ARG A 68 6.53 7.70 -1.46
C ARG A 68 6.93 9.15 -1.25
N LEU A 69 8.16 9.39 -0.80
CA LEU A 69 8.65 10.74 -0.54
C LEU A 69 8.68 11.59 -1.82
N ALA A 70 9.11 10.99 -2.94
CA ALA A 70 9.06 11.64 -4.25
C ALA A 70 7.61 11.97 -4.67
N GLN A 71 6.65 11.07 -4.44
CA GLN A 71 5.23 11.34 -4.72
C GLN A 71 4.64 12.45 -3.87
N CYS A 72 5.05 12.57 -2.60
CA CYS A 72 4.61 13.64 -1.71
C CYS A 72 5.30 14.99 -1.98
N GLY A 73 6.24 15.06 -2.94
CA GLY A 73 7.01 16.27 -3.23
C GLY A 73 8.04 16.62 -2.16
N VAL A 74 8.48 15.62 -1.38
CA VAL A 74 9.50 15.77 -0.32
C VAL A 74 10.91 15.49 -0.87
N LEU A 75 10.99 14.84 -2.03
CA LEU A 75 12.19 14.59 -2.84
C LEU A 75 11.89 14.99 -4.29
#